data_AF-A0A3B8QWW7-F1
#
_entry.id   AF-A0A3B8QWW7-F1
#
_cell.length_a   1.000
_cell.length_b   1.000
_cell.length_c   1.000
_cell.angle_alpha   90.00
_cell.angle_beta   90.00
_cell.angle_gamma   90.00
#
_symmetry.space_group_name_H-M   'P 1'
#
loop_
_entity.id
_entity.type
_entity.pdbx_description
1 polymer ?
#
loop_
_entity_poly.entity_id
_entity_poly.type
_entity_poly.pdbx_seq_one_letter_code
_entity_poly.pdbx_strand_id
1 'polypeptide(L)' 'YGAPDADRVIIAMGSVTQAIEEAIDNLVAKGEKVGLVAVHLYRPFSVKHLLAAVPATAKRIAVLD' A
#
# COMPACT_ATOMS: atom_id res chain seq x y z
N TYR A 1 0.64 4.94 -1.57
CA TYR A 1 -0.59 5.56 -2.10
C TYR A 1 -1.73 5.35 -1.11
N GLY A 2 -2.72 6.26 -1.06
CA GLY A 2 -3.86 6.18 -0.14
C GLY A 2 -3.76 7.14 1.05
N ALA A 3 -4.50 6.85 2.12
CA ALA A 3 -4.59 7.73 3.28
C ALA A 3 -3.22 7.91 3.99
N PRO A 4 -2.84 9.13 4.39
CA PRO A 4 -1.57 9.38 5.09
C PRO A 4 -1.52 8.70 6.47
N ASP A 5 -2.70 8.43 7.06
CA ASP A 5 -2.89 7.74 8.33
C ASP A 5 -3.50 6.33 8.16
N ALA A 6 -3.24 5.69 7.01
CA ALA A 6 -3.76 4.35 6.72
C ALA A 6 -3.45 3.35 7.86
N ASP A 7 -4.48 2.59 8.27
CA ASP A 7 -4.37 1.54 9.28
C ASP A 7 -4.34 0.12 8.69
N ARG A 8 -4.74 -0.01 7.42
CA ARG A 8 -4.68 -1.23 6.61
C ARG A 8 -3.95 -0.93 5.32
N VAL A 9 -2.92 -1.72 5.02
CA VAL A 9 -2.05 -1.52 3.87
C VAL A 9 -1.95 -2.78 3.03
N ILE A 10 -2.08 -2.65 1.71
CA ILE A 10 -1.74 -3.69 0.74
C ILE A 10 -0.30 -3.49 0.27
N ILE A 11 0.46 -4.57 0.11
CA ILE A 11 1.75 -4.58 -0.60
C ILE A 11 1.57 -5.47 -1.83
N ALA A 12 1.81 -4.92 -3.02
CA ALA A 12 1.64 -5.64 -4.28
C ALA A 12 2.61 -5.14 -5.35
N MET A 13 2.72 -5.88 -6.46
CA MET A 13 3.59 -5.55 -7.58
C MET A 13 2.87 -5.80 -8.92
N GLY A 14 3.23 -5.03 -9.95
CA GLY A 14 2.69 -5.20 -11.30
C GLY A 14 1.31 -4.56 -11.47
N SER A 15 0.55 -5.00 -12.47
CA SER A 15 -0.68 -4.31 -12.92
C SER A 15 -1.81 -4.27 -11.88
N VAL A 16 -1.79 -5.16 -10.89
CA VAL A 16 -2.81 -5.17 -9.82
C VAL A 16 -2.79 -3.87 -9.02
N THR A 17 -1.66 -3.16 -8.96
CA THR A 17 -1.55 -1.91 -8.20
C THR A 17 -2.53 -0.86 -8.68
N GLN A 18 -2.81 -0.78 -9.98
CA GLN A 18 -3.73 0.20 -10.56
C GLN A 18 -5.19 -0.06 -10.14
N ALA A 19 -5.61 -1.32 -10.14
CA ALA A 19 -6.93 -1.70 -9.65
C ALA A 19 -7.07 -1.45 -8.14
N ILE A 20 -5.98 -1.66 -7.38
CA ILE A 20 -5.95 -1.36 -5.94
C ILE A 20 -6.03 0.16 -5.71
N GLU A 21 -5.34 0.99 -6.50
CA GLU A 21 -5.42 2.46 -6.41
C GLU A 21 -6.86 2.95 -6.63
N GLU A 22 -7.54 2.48 -7.67
CA GLU A 22 -8.95 2.82 -7.94
C GLU A 22 -9.87 2.44 -6.76
N ALA A 23 -9.67 1.25 -6.18
CA ALA A 23 -10.42 0.81 -5.01
C ALA A 23 -10.09 1.65 -3.77
N ILE A 24 -8.82 2.01 -3.56
CA ILE A 24 -8.37 2.88 -2.47
C ILE A 24 -9.03 4.26 -2.59
N ASP A 25 -9.07 4.87 -3.77
CA ASP A 25 -9.73 6.16 -3.97
C ASP A 25 -11.19 6.13 -3.56
N ASN A 26 -11.92 5.09 -3.97
CA ASN A 26 -13.32 4.91 -3.60
C ASN A 26 -13.51 4.79 -2.08
N LEU A 27 -12.63 4.04 -1.41
CA LEU A 27 -12.70 3.79 0.03
C LEU A 27 -12.26 5.01 0.84
N VAL A 28 -11.19 5.69 0.43
CA VAL A 28 -10.72 6.94 1.06
C VAL A 28 -11.77 8.03 0.93
N ALA A 29 -12.46 8.15 -0.21
CA ALA A 29 -13.60 9.06 -0.37
C ALA A 29 -14.76 8.77 0.61
N LYS A 30 -14.85 7.55 1.14
CA LYS A 30 -15.81 7.13 2.19
C LYS A 30 -15.25 7.24 3.61
N GLY A 31 -14.06 7.80 3.78
CA GLY A 31 -13.40 7.98 5.09
C GLY A 31 -12.64 6.76 5.60
N GLU A 32 -12.43 5.74 4.76
CA GLU A 32 -11.66 4.56 5.14
C GLU A 32 -10.15 4.84 5.14
N LYS A 33 -9.44 4.30 6.13
CA LYS A 33 -7.99 4.48 6.30
C LYS A 33 -7.19 3.37 5.63
N VAL A 34 -7.23 3.31 4.30
CA VAL A 34 -6.55 2.29 3.50
C VAL A 34 -5.39 2.84 2.68
N GLY A 35 -4.39 2.01 2.41
CA GLY A 35 -3.22 2.36 1.62
C GLY A 35 -2.60 1.21 0.84
N LEU A 36 -1.70 1.55 -0.08
CA LEU A 36 -0.94 0.66 -0.94
C LEU A 36 0.55 1.03 -0.94
N VAL A 37 1.40 0.01 -0.82
CA VAL A 37 2.81 0.07 -1.21
C VAL A 37 2.98 -0.72 -2.51
N ALA A 38 3.23 0.00 -3.60
CA ALA A 38 3.57 -0.60 -4.89
C ALA A 38 5.08 -0.92 -4.93
N VAL A 39 5.42 -2.20 -5.07
CA VAL A 39 6.81 -2.64 -5.18
C VAL A 39 7.28 -2.48 -6.62
N HIS A 40 8.31 -1.67 -6.84
CA HIS A 40 8.90 -1.47 -8.18
C HIS A 40 10.19 -2.27 -8.39
N LEU A 41 10.94 -2.56 -7.32
CA LEU A 41 12.19 -3.32 -7.36
C LEU A 41 12.10 -4.54 -6.46
N TYR A 42 11.80 -5.70 -7.03
CA TYR A 42 11.71 -6.96 -6.28
C TYR A 42 13.09 -7.50 -5.88
N ARG A 43 14.11 -7.34 -6.75
CA ARG A 43 15.48 -7.77 -6.48
C ARG A 43 16.52 -6.79 -7.07
N PRO A 44 17.58 -6.47 -6.31
CA PRO A 44 17.77 -6.78 -4.89
C PRO A 44 16.75 -6.03 -4.02
N PHE A 45 16.20 -6.72 -3.01
CA PHE A 45 15.11 -6.17 -2.20
C PHE A 45 15.64 -5.22 -1.13
N SER A 46 15.16 -3.98 -1.10
CA SER A 46 15.63 -2.98 -0.14
C SER A 46 14.66 -2.81 1.03
N VAL A 47 14.99 -3.42 2.17
CA VAL A 47 14.22 -3.31 3.42
C VAL A 47 14.08 -1.85 3.87
N LYS A 48 15.14 -1.05 3.72
CA LYS A 48 15.14 0.39 4.06
C LYS A 48 14.03 1.14 3.31
N HIS A 49 13.90 0.91 2.00
CA HIS A 49 12.90 1.61 1.19
C HIS A 49 11.50 1.09 1.46
N LEU A 50 11.34 -0.22 1.71
CA LEU A 50 10.05 -0.77 2.12
C LEU A 50 9.55 -0.12 3.42
N LEU A 51 10.39 -0.10 4.47
CA LEU A 51 10.01 0.45 5.77
C LEU A 51 9.71 1.95 5.70
N ALA A 52 10.40 2.69 4.83
CA ALA A 52 10.12 4.11 4.62
C ALA A 52 8.78 4.37 3.91
N ALA A 53 8.29 3.40 3.12
CA ALA A 53 7.03 3.50 2.37
C ALA A 53 5.80 3.04 3.17
N VAL A 54 5.99 2.21 4.20
CA VAL A 54 4.90 1.75 5.08
C VAL A 54 4.61 2.81 6.14
N PRO A 55 3.37 3.34 6.24
CA PRO A 55 2.99 4.29 7.28
C PRO A 55 3.15 3.70 8.70
N ALA A 56 3.62 4.49 9.65
CA ALA A 56 3.74 4.07 11.05
C ALA A 56 2.38 3.76 11.71
N THR A 57 1.27 4.22 11.13
CA THR A 57 -0.10 3.95 11.56
C THR A 57 -0.63 2.58 11.14
N ALA A 58 0.07 1.87 10.26
CA ALA A 58 -0.36 0.58 9.74
C ALA A 58 -0.47 -0.46 10.87
N LYS A 59 -1.64 -1.10 10.97
CA LYS A 59 -1.94 -2.16 11.97
C LYS A 59 -2.11 -3.53 11.32
N ARG A 60 -2.51 -3.57 10.05
CA ARG A 60 -2.72 -4.79 9.28
C ARG A 60 -2.14 -4.64 7.89
N ILE A 61 -1.45 -5.67 7.43
CA ILE A 61 -0.84 -5.72 6.11
C ILE A 61 -1.31 -6.97 5.38
N ALA A 62 -1.74 -6.82 4.13
CA ALA A 62 -1.98 -7.92 3.20
C ALA A 62 -0.93 -7.84 2.08
N VAL A 63 -0.25 -8.96 1.81
CA VAL A 63 0.70 -9.07 0.69
C VAL A 63 0.04 -9.90 -0.39
N LEU A 64 0.01 -9.39 -1.62
CA LEU A 64 -0.56 -10.06 -2.79
C LEU A 64 0.57 -10.46 -3.74
N ASP A 65 0.70 -11.76 -3.96
CA ASP A 65 1.61 -12.39 -4.94
C ASP A 65 0.88 -12.73 -6.25
#